data_AF-A0A4V0EEV0-F1
#
_entry.id   AF-A0A4V0EEV0-F1
#
_cell.length_a   1.000
_cell.length_b   1.000
_cell.length_c   1.000
_cell.angle_alpha   90.00
_cell.angle_beta   90.00
_cell.angle_gamma   90.00
#
_symmetry.space_group_name_H-M   'P 1'
#
loop_
_entity.id
_entity.type
_entity.pdbx_description
1 polymer ?
#
loop_
_entity_poly.entity_id
_entity_poly.type
_entity_poly.pdbx_seq_one_letter_code
_entity_poly.pdbx_strand_id
1 'polypeptide(L)' 'MASRVLIKNPNNGRQAWFSLPLYFGRLSQIGLAGSYDETIEIVDYEGSAFIGYGLFSVADLEQLNKQVESG' A
#
# COMPACT_ATOMS: atom_id res chain seq x y z
N MET A 1 8.59 14.72 5.61
CA MET A 1 8.70 13.32 6.09
C MET A 1 8.23 12.42 4.96
N ALA A 2 8.88 11.28 4.72
CA ALA A 2 8.41 10.34 3.71
C ALA A 2 7.18 9.59 4.25
N SER A 3 6.06 9.66 3.53
CA SER A 3 4.83 8.96 3.88
C SER A 3 5.03 7.44 3.78
N ARG A 4 4.49 6.68 4.74
CA ARG A 4 4.55 5.22 4.75
C ARG A 4 3.19 4.61 5.11
N VAL A 5 2.89 3.46 4.52
CA VAL A 5 1.69 2.66 4.80
C VAL A 5 2.08 1.29 5.32
N LEU A 6 1.40 0.81 6.35
CA LEU A 6 1.49 -0.58 6.79
C LEU A 6 0.46 -1.37 5.99
N ILE A 7 0.95 -2.22 5.10
CA ILE A 7 0.12 -3.04 4.23
C ILE A 7 0.18 -4.48 4.71
N LYS A 8 -1.00 -5.08 4.85
CA LYS A 8 -1.22 -6.49 5.16
C LYS A 8 -1.79 -7.22 3.94
N ASN A 9 -1.28 -8.42 3.70
CA ASN A 9 -1.85 -9.36 2.75
C ASN A 9 -3.00 -10.11 3.46
N PRO A 10 -4.27 -9.90 3.05
CA PRO A 10 -5.41 -10.52 3.71
C PRO A 10 -5.43 -12.06 3.57
N ASN A 11 -4.76 -12.62 2.55
CA ASN A 11 -4.77 -14.05 2.27
C ASN A 11 -3.87 -14.87 3.20
N ASN A 12 -2.78 -14.27 3.72
CA ASN A 12 -1.81 -14.98 4.55
C ASN A 12 -1.44 -14.25 5.85
N GLY A 13 -1.99 -13.06 6.08
CA GLY A 13 -1.78 -12.24 7.28
C GLY A 13 -0.41 -11.56 7.38
N ARG A 14 0.49 -11.73 6.40
CA ARG A 14 1.80 -11.06 6.39
C ARG A 14 1.62 -9.56 6.17
N GLN A 15 2.40 -8.75 6.88
CA GLN A 15 2.34 -7.29 6.76
C GLN A 15 3.72 -6.65 6.82
N ALA A 16 3.87 -5.49 6.18
CA ALA A 16 5.10 -4.71 6.18
C ALA A 16 4.84 -3.23 5.92
N TRP A 17 5.75 -2.38 6.40
CA TRP A 17 5.75 -0.95 6.10
C TRP A 17 6.34 -0.70 4.72
N PHE A 18 5.68 0.16 3.95
CA PHE A 18 6.12 0.59 2.62
C PHE A 18 6.12 2.10 2.52
N SER A 19 7.19 2.67 1.95
CA SER A 19 7.26 4.09 1.63
C SER A 19 6.46 4.40 0.36
N LEU A 20 5.86 5.58 0.32
CA LEU A 20 5.18 6.13 -0.85
C LEU A 20 6.08 7.13 -1.61
N PRO A 21 5.99 7.18 -2.95
CA PRO A 21 5.20 6.29 -3.81
C PRO A 21 5.71 4.84 -3.78
N LEU A 22 4.79 3.90 -3.70
CA LEU A 22 5.05 2.47 -3.57
C LEU A 22 5.28 1.84 -4.94
N TYR A 23 6.45 1.23 -5.13
CA TYR A 23 6.67 0.30 -6.24
C TYR A 23 6.05 -1.08 -5.93
N PHE A 24 5.03 -1.50 -6.68
CA PHE A 24 4.24 -2.70 -6.36
C PHE A 24 5.03 -4.01 -6.36
N GLY A 25 6.17 -4.09 -7.07
CA GLY A 25 7.07 -5.25 -6.96
C GLY A 25 7.59 -5.50 -5.53
N ARG A 26 7.56 -4.48 -4.65
CA ARG A 26 7.90 -4.63 -3.21
C ARG A 26 6.86 -5.43 -2.43
N LEU A 27 5.62 -5.57 -2.92
CA LEU A 27 4.58 -6.37 -2.25
C LEU A 27 4.91 -7.86 -2.19
N SER A 28 5.90 -8.31 -2.96
CA SER A 28 6.51 -9.65 -2.83
C SER A 28 7.03 -9.93 -1.41
N GLN A 29 7.41 -8.91 -0.65
CA GLN A 29 7.80 -9.03 0.76
C GLN A 29 6.69 -9.62 1.64
N ILE A 30 5.42 -9.37 1.30
CA ILE A 30 4.24 -9.91 2.00
C ILE A 30 3.56 -11.03 1.20
N GLY A 31 4.22 -11.54 0.15
CA GLY A 31 3.75 -12.68 -0.64
C GLY A 31 2.65 -12.33 -1.66
N LEU A 32 2.63 -11.09 -2.16
CA LEU A 32 1.81 -10.69 -3.30
C LEU A 32 2.69 -10.48 -4.54
N ALA A 33 2.14 -10.67 -5.73
CA ALA A 33 2.84 -10.45 -6.99
C ALA A 33 2.96 -8.95 -7.34
N GLY A 34 2.11 -8.10 -6.75
CA GLY A 34 1.91 -6.71 -7.14
C GLY A 34 1.01 -6.56 -8.36
N SER A 35 0.13 -7.53 -8.63
CA SER A 35 -0.86 -7.44 -9.71
C SER A 35 -2.00 -6.50 -9.31
N TYR A 36 -2.54 -5.75 -10.26
CA TYR A 36 -3.66 -4.83 -10.03
C TYR A 36 -4.92 -5.51 -9.48
N ASP A 37 -5.08 -6.80 -9.77
CA ASP A 37 -6.20 -7.65 -9.34
C ASP A 37 -6.04 -8.18 -7.91
N GLU A 38 -4.86 -8.02 -7.30
CA GLU A 38 -4.64 -8.42 -5.92
C GLU A 38 -5.27 -7.43 -4.93
N THR A 39 -5.74 -7.97 -3.82
CA THR A 39 -6.30 -7.18 -2.71
C THR A 39 -5.26 -7.07 -1.59
N ILE A 40 -5.17 -5.88 -1.01
CA ILE A 40 -4.37 -5.56 0.16
C ILE A 40 -5.25 -4.96 1.26
N GLU A 41 -4.74 -4.94 2.49
CA GLU A 41 -5.35 -4.25 3.61
C GLU A 41 -4.40 -3.17 4.13
N ILE A 42 -4.83 -1.90 4.12
CA ILE A 42 -4.09 -0.81 4.77
C ILE A 42 -4.53 -0.78 6.23
N VAL A 43 -3.59 -1.09 7.13
CA VAL A 43 -3.87 -1.23 8.57
C VAL A 43 -3.33 -0.05 9.39
N ASP A 44 -2.34 0.67 8.89
CA ASP A 44 -1.75 1.83 9.57
C ASP A 44 -1.05 2.76 8.56
N TYR A 45 -0.81 4.02 8.97
CA TYR A 45 -0.21 5.06 8.12
C TYR A 45 0.63 6.05 8.93
N GLU A 46 1.80 6.41 8.39
CA GLU A 46 2.65 7.48 8.89
C GLU A 46 2.83 8.56 7.81
N GLY A 47 2.47 9.81 8.11
CA GLY A 47 2.71 10.96 7.23
C GLY A 47 1.58 11.99 7.24
N SER A 48 1.56 12.88 6.25
CA SER A 48 0.62 14.00 6.17
C SER A 48 -0.61 13.74 5.31
N ALA A 49 -0.59 12.74 4.42
CA ALA A 49 -1.68 12.42 3.50
C ALA A 49 -2.47 11.23 4.06
N PHE A 50 -3.68 11.46 4.58
CA PHE A 50 -4.51 10.35 5.05
C PHE A 50 -5.01 9.50 3.89
N ILE A 51 -4.78 8.19 3.94
CA ILE A 51 -4.99 7.26 2.83
C ILE A 51 -6.22 6.35 3.02
N GLY A 52 -6.83 6.35 4.22
CA GLY A 52 -7.91 5.44 4.57
C GLY A 52 -7.40 4.06 5.01
N TYR A 53 -8.18 3.41 5.87
CA TYR A 53 -7.91 2.07 6.39
C TYR A 53 -8.91 1.05 5.83
N GLY A 54 -8.48 -0.19 5.64
CA GLY A 54 -9.33 -1.28 5.17
C GLY A 54 -8.81 -1.96 3.90
N LEU A 55 -9.71 -2.67 3.21
CA LEU A 55 -9.39 -3.44 2.01
C LEU A 55 -9.37 -2.55 0.76
N PHE A 56 -8.31 -2.69 -0.02
CA PHE A 56 -8.09 -1.98 -1.28
C PHE A 56 -7.59 -2.95 -2.34
N SER A 57 -7.84 -2.64 -3.61
CA SER A 57 -7.10 -3.28 -4.70
C SER A 57 -5.71 -2.65 -4.85
N VAL A 58 -4.77 -3.36 -5.46
CA VAL A 58 -3.48 -2.76 -5.86
C VAL A 58 -3.69 -1.62 -6.88
N ALA A 59 -4.77 -1.64 -7.66
CA ALA A 59 -5.13 -0.50 -8.53
C ALA A 59 -5.48 0.77 -7.73
N ASP A 60 -6.14 0.64 -6.58
CA ASP A 60 -6.43 1.79 -5.72
C ASP A 60 -5.13 2.41 -5.15
N LEU A 61 -4.11 1.58 -4.86
CA LEU A 61 -2.78 2.06 -4.47
C LEU A 61 -2.11 2.93 -5.55
N GLU A 62 -2.42 2.74 -6.83
CA GLU A 62 -1.86 3.57 -7.89
C GLU A 62 -2.39 5.01 -7.81
N GLN A 63 -3.66 5.17 -7.45
CA GLN A 63 -4.25 6.49 -7.22
C GLN A 63 -3.58 7.17 -6.02
N LEU A 64 -3.25 6.40 -4.98
CA LEU A 64 -2.54 6.90 -3.80
C LEU A 64 -1.12 7.36 -4.12
N ASN A 65 -0.39 6.61 -4.96
CA ASN A 65 0.91 7.06 -5.46
C ASN A 65 0.79 8.40 -6.19
N LYS A 66 -0.20 8.56 -7.08
CA LYS A 66 -0.43 9.80 -7.83
C LYS A 66 -0.73 11.00 -6.93
N GLN A 67 -1.48 10.79 -5.84
CA GLN A 67 -1.77 11.85 -4.86
C GLN A 67 -0.52 12.32 -4.13
N VAL A 68 0.35 11.38 -3.72
CA VAL A 68 1.61 11.71 -3.04
C VAL A 68 2.61 12.38 -4.00
N GLU A 69 2.62 11.99 -5.28
CA GLU A 69 3.49 12.63 -6.28
C GLU A 69 3.04 14.04 -6.68
N SER A 70 1.77 14.38 -6.49
CA SER A 70 1.20 15.68 -6.86
C SER A 70 1.23 16.73 -5.73
N GLY A 71 1.60 16.34 -4.50
CA GLY A 71 1.62 17.19 -3.32
C GLY A 71 3.03 17.55 -2.86
#